data_AF-A0A3B8VGH7-F1
#
_entry.id   AF-A0A3B8VGH7-F1
#
_cell.length_a   1.000
_cell.length_b   1.000
_cell.length_c   1.000
_cell.angle_alpha   90.00
_cell.angle_beta   90.00
_cell.angle_gamma   90.00
#
_symmetry.space_group_name_H-M   'P 1'
#
loop_
_entity.id
_entity.type
_entity.pdbx_description
1 polymer ?
#
loop_
_entity_poly.entity_id
_entity_poly.type
_entity_poly.pdbx_seq_one_letter_code
_entity_poly.pdbx_strand_id
1 'polypeptide(L)'
;SGQMEYVVNDQRYIISEGEGIFCNSNALHAGYMIDDQDCNYISVTFHPKFIYGYENSILQTKYVDFITSNEFWSSLVLKPEIPWQNEIIEYIKEIYTLTCQVQSSSDAFIPGYEGIAEQPELPDYEFRIHLLLCEIWHRLYLHYV
;
A
#
# COMPACT_ATOMS: atom_id res chain seq x y z
N SER A 1 -1.82 6.29 -13.95
CA SER A 1 -2.06 7.43 -14.85
C SER A 1 -3.54 7.77 -14.86
N GLY A 2 -3.88 9.00 -15.24
CA GLY A 2 -5.26 9.48 -15.23
C GLY A 2 -5.69 10.08 -13.88
N GLN A 3 -7.00 10.30 -13.72
CA GLN A 3 -7.62 10.82 -12.50
C GLN A 3 -8.82 9.96 -12.11
N MET A 4 -9.13 9.90 -10.82
CA MET A 4 -10.31 9.19 -10.32
C MET A 4 -10.98 9.95 -9.17
N GLU A 5 -12.30 9.81 -9.05
CA GLU A 5 -13.01 10.20 -7.83
C GLU A 5 -12.88 9.04 -6.85
N TYR A 6 -12.34 9.31 -5.67
CA TYR A 6 -12.23 8.33 -4.60
C TYR A 6 -13.08 8.78 -3.42
N VAL A 7 -13.97 7.91 -2.97
CA VAL A 7 -14.89 8.16 -1.87
C VAL A 7 -14.46 7.30 -0.70
N VAL A 8 -14.28 7.91 0.48
CA VAL A 8 -14.01 7.21 1.73
C VAL A 8 -15.00 7.72 2.77
N ASN A 9 -15.87 6.83 3.25
CA ASN A 9 -17.06 7.18 4.03
C ASN A 9 -17.84 8.32 3.33
N ASP A 10 -18.01 9.46 3.99
CA ASP A 10 -18.72 10.62 3.44
C ASP A 10 -17.78 11.62 2.71
N GLN A 11 -16.48 11.33 2.66
CA GLN A 11 -15.48 12.20 2.07
C GLN A 11 -15.21 11.83 0.61
N ARG A 12 -15.10 12.85 -0.25
CA ARG A 12 -14.84 12.71 -1.68
C ARG A 12 -13.53 13.39 -2.04
N TYR A 13 -12.71 12.72 -2.84
CA TYR A 13 -11.42 13.18 -3.28
C TYR A 13 -11.28 13.02 -4.79
N ILE A 14 -10.60 13.96 -5.43
CA ILE A 14 -10.07 13.75 -6.78
C ILE A 14 -8.60 13.39 -6.60
N ILE A 15 -8.25 12.16 -6.97
CA ILE A 15 -6.87 11.66 -6.93
C ILE A 15 -6.32 11.75 -8.34
N SER A 16 -5.23 12.51 -8.49
CA SER A 16 -4.56 12.70 -9.77
C SER A 16 -3.32 11.82 -9.92
N GLU A 17 -2.83 11.69 -11.14
CA GLU A 17 -1.58 10.98 -11.40
C GLU A 17 -0.43 11.47 -10.51
N GLY A 18 0.26 10.52 -9.88
CA GLY A 18 1.36 10.79 -8.96
C GLY A 18 0.92 10.99 -7.50
N GLU A 19 -0.37 11.19 -7.25
CA GLU A 19 -0.93 11.26 -5.89
C GLU A 19 -1.28 9.88 -5.35
N GLY A 20 -1.43 9.79 -4.03
CA GLY A 20 -1.89 8.59 -3.35
C GLY A 20 -3.01 8.89 -2.37
N ILE A 21 -3.62 7.83 -1.84
CA ILE A 21 -4.56 7.93 -0.74
C ILE A 21 -4.33 6.77 0.22
N PHE A 22 -4.11 7.08 1.48
CA PHE A 22 -4.20 6.11 2.56
C PHE A 22 -5.67 5.94 2.93
N CYS A 23 -6.12 4.69 3.05
CA CYS A 23 -7.44 4.33 3.54
C CYS A 23 -7.26 3.45 4.78
N ASN A 24 -7.84 3.88 5.89
CA ASN A 24 -7.70 3.18 7.16
C ASN A 24 -8.59 1.93 7.21
N SER A 25 -8.32 1.08 8.19
CA SER A 25 -9.20 -0.05 8.52
C SER A 25 -10.60 0.45 8.87
N ASN A 26 -11.61 -0.36 8.54
CA ASN A 26 -13.02 -0.04 8.78
C ASN A 26 -13.57 1.20 8.05
N ALA A 27 -12.87 1.72 7.05
CA ALA A 27 -13.36 2.79 6.18
C ALA A 27 -13.99 2.22 4.90
N LEU A 28 -15.28 2.50 4.66
CA LEU A 28 -15.95 2.12 3.43
C LEU A 28 -15.43 3.00 2.30
N HIS A 29 -15.02 2.41 1.18
CA HIS A 29 -14.46 3.18 0.07
C HIS A 29 -14.91 2.69 -1.30
N ALA A 30 -14.92 3.61 -2.27
CA ALA A 30 -15.25 3.34 -3.66
C ALA A 30 -14.46 4.26 -4.60
N GLY A 31 -14.04 3.73 -5.75
CA GLY A 31 -13.37 4.50 -6.81
C GLY A 31 -14.27 4.60 -8.05
N TYR A 32 -14.33 5.79 -8.65
CA TYR A 32 -15.12 6.09 -9.83
C TYR A 32 -14.26 6.77 -10.91
N MET A 33 -14.54 6.44 -12.17
CA MET A 33 -13.95 7.15 -13.31
C MET A 33 -14.43 8.60 -13.33
N ILE A 34 -13.56 9.50 -13.79
CA ILE A 34 -13.91 10.89 -14.07
C ILE A 34 -13.96 11.05 -15.59
N ASP A 35 -14.99 11.72 -16.09
CA ASP A 35 -15.19 12.04 -17.51
C ASP A 35 -15.10 10.81 -18.46
N ASP A 36 -15.56 9.64 -17.99
CA ASP A 36 -15.48 8.36 -18.70
C ASP A 36 -14.05 7.98 -19.15
N GLN A 37 -13.03 8.48 -18.45
CA GLN A 37 -11.63 8.15 -18.72
C GLN A 37 -11.13 7.03 -17.80
N ASP A 38 -10.42 6.08 -18.40
CA ASP A 38 -9.74 5.01 -17.66
C ASP A 38 -8.65 5.59 -16.76
N CYS A 39 -8.54 5.01 -15.56
CA CYS A 39 -7.47 5.31 -14.62
C CYS A 39 -6.77 4.01 -14.22
N ASN A 40 -5.44 4.04 -14.24
CA ASN A 40 -4.60 2.96 -13.73
C ASN A 40 -3.99 3.36 -12.40
N TYR A 41 -4.22 2.55 -11.37
CA TYR A 41 -3.70 2.78 -10.01
C TYR A 41 -3.12 1.50 -9.41
N ILE A 42 -2.24 1.69 -8.44
CA ILE A 42 -1.65 0.62 -7.62
C ILE A 42 -2.40 0.61 -6.29
N SER A 43 -2.79 -0.58 -5.82
CA SER A 43 -3.34 -0.76 -4.48
C SER A 43 -2.48 -1.69 -3.67
N VAL A 44 -2.12 -1.27 -2.45
CA VAL A 44 -1.39 -2.08 -1.47
C VAL A 44 -2.30 -2.24 -0.26
N THR A 45 -2.78 -3.47 -0.05
CA THR A 45 -3.62 -3.83 1.09
C THR A 45 -2.93 -4.90 1.91
N PHE A 46 -2.82 -4.71 3.22
CA PHE A 46 -2.18 -5.66 4.12
C PHE A 46 -2.90 -5.71 5.46
N HIS A 47 -2.80 -6.84 6.15
CA HIS A 47 -3.34 -6.98 7.50
C HIS A 47 -2.40 -6.28 8.49
N PRO A 48 -2.88 -5.45 9.44
CA PRO A 48 -2.02 -4.68 10.36
C PRO A 48 -1.07 -5.53 11.22
N LYS A 49 -1.38 -6.82 11.39
CA LYS A 49 -0.49 -7.83 12.00
C LYS A 49 0.86 -7.96 11.31
N PHE A 50 0.97 -7.61 10.03
CA PHE A 50 2.26 -7.49 9.37
C PHE A 50 3.16 -6.45 10.01
N ILE A 51 2.64 -5.47 10.76
CA ILE A 51 3.43 -4.45 11.45
C ILE A 51 3.70 -4.87 12.89
N TYR A 52 2.68 -5.35 13.61
CA TYR A 52 2.80 -5.62 15.04
C TYR A 52 3.25 -7.04 15.41
N GLY A 53 3.22 -7.99 14.46
CA GLY A 53 3.66 -9.38 14.60
C GLY A 53 2.73 -10.27 15.43
N TYR A 54 2.62 -10.00 16.74
CA TYR A 54 1.85 -10.81 17.68
C TYR A 54 0.91 -9.96 18.55
N GLU A 55 -0.18 -10.57 19.01
CA GLU A 55 -1.24 -9.88 19.74
C GLU A 55 -0.75 -9.34 21.10
N ASN A 56 -1.30 -8.20 21.51
CA ASN A 56 -0.97 -7.42 22.70
C ASN A 56 0.50 -6.95 22.78
N SER A 57 1.21 -6.89 21.65
CA SER A 57 2.54 -6.30 21.61
C SER A 57 2.49 -4.78 21.79
N ILE A 58 3.60 -4.17 22.22
CA ILE A 58 3.71 -2.70 22.28
C ILE A 58 3.48 -2.09 20.89
N LEU A 59 3.94 -2.77 19.83
CA LEU A 59 3.72 -2.32 18.46
C LEU A 59 2.22 -2.23 18.14
N GLN A 60 1.44 -3.23 18.53
CA GLN A 60 0.00 -3.23 18.33
C GLN A 60 -0.66 -2.10 19.12
N THR A 61 -0.60 -2.19 20.46
CA THR A 61 -1.46 -1.38 21.33
C THR A 61 -1.10 0.10 21.32
N LYS A 62 0.18 0.43 21.07
CA LYS A 62 0.66 1.82 21.09
C LYS A 62 0.77 2.46 19.72
N TYR A 63 1.20 1.71 18.70
CA TYR A 63 1.58 2.29 17.41
C TYR A 63 0.64 1.92 16.25
N VAL A 64 -0.14 0.84 16.38
CA VAL A 64 -1.08 0.41 15.34
C VAL A 64 -2.52 0.73 15.71
N ASP A 65 -2.99 0.24 16.86
CA ASP A 65 -4.38 0.40 17.32
C ASP A 65 -4.76 1.87 17.44
N PHE A 66 -3.82 2.73 17.83
CA PHE A 66 -4.00 4.18 17.91
C PHE A 66 -4.54 4.78 16.61
N ILE A 67 -4.08 4.28 15.46
CA ILE A 67 -4.51 4.75 14.14
C ILE A 67 -5.75 3.97 13.69
N THR A 68 -5.71 2.63 13.76
CA THR A 68 -6.75 1.77 13.17
C THR A 68 -8.10 1.81 13.89
N SER A 69 -8.12 2.19 15.17
CA SER A 69 -9.35 2.34 15.95
C SER A 69 -9.95 3.76 15.89
N ASN A 70 -9.26 4.71 15.25
CA ASN A 70 -9.71 6.10 15.19
C ASN A 70 -10.57 6.37 13.96
N GLU A 71 -11.89 6.48 14.16
CA GLU A 71 -12.87 6.71 13.10
C GLU A 71 -12.71 8.07 12.39
N PHE A 72 -12.07 9.06 13.04
CA PHE A 72 -11.82 10.37 12.43
C PHE A 72 -10.65 10.34 11.44
N TRP A 73 -9.84 9.30 11.44
CA TRP A 73 -8.69 9.13 10.55
C TRP A 73 -8.97 8.06 9.50
N SER A 74 -10.12 8.16 8.83
CA SER A 74 -10.55 7.22 7.80
C SER A 74 -9.68 7.25 6.55
N SER A 75 -9.15 8.42 6.20
CA SER A 75 -8.37 8.62 4.98
C SER A 75 -7.42 9.79 5.06
N LEU A 76 -6.34 9.71 4.29
CA LEU A 76 -5.37 10.79 4.11
C LEU A 76 -4.91 10.82 2.65
N VAL A 77 -5.07 11.97 1.99
CA VAL A 77 -4.51 12.19 0.65
C VAL A 77 -3.01 12.43 0.75
N LEU A 78 -2.24 11.72 -0.06
CA LEU A 78 -0.80 11.83 -0.18
C LEU A 78 -0.47 12.66 -1.43
N LYS A 79 0.23 13.76 -1.21
CA LYS A 79 0.61 14.73 -2.23
C LYS A 79 2.12 14.69 -2.45
N PRO A 80 2.61 14.51 -3.69
CA PRO A 80 4.04 14.40 -3.97
C PRO A 80 4.82 15.68 -3.65
N GLU A 81 4.14 16.83 -3.54
CA GLU A 81 4.73 18.10 -3.13
C GLU A 81 5.09 18.14 -1.64
N ILE A 82 4.52 17.24 -0.83
CA ILE A 82 4.80 17.13 0.61
C ILE A 82 5.86 16.03 0.82
N PRO A 83 7.09 16.36 1.26
CA PRO A 83 8.22 15.43 1.21
C PRO A 83 7.96 14.06 1.86
N TRP A 84 7.42 14.04 3.09
CA TRP A 84 7.17 12.78 3.80
C TRP A 84 6.01 11.96 3.20
N GLN A 85 5.06 12.61 2.53
CA GLN A 85 3.99 11.91 1.81
C GLN A 85 4.52 11.34 0.49
N ASN A 86 5.43 12.06 -0.16
CA ASN A 86 6.15 11.56 -1.32
C ASN A 86 7.00 10.34 -0.98
N GLU A 87 7.64 10.30 0.20
CA GLU A 87 8.32 9.08 0.67
C GLU A 87 7.37 7.87 0.70
N ILE A 88 6.15 8.02 1.22
CA ILE A 88 5.14 6.95 1.21
C ILE A 88 4.79 6.55 -0.24
N ILE A 89 4.58 7.52 -1.13
CA ILE A 89 4.27 7.25 -2.55
C ILE A 89 5.41 6.46 -3.22
N GLU A 90 6.67 6.84 -2.97
CA GLU A 90 7.83 6.12 -3.51
C GLU A 90 7.96 4.71 -2.94
N TYR A 91 7.69 4.50 -1.64
CA TYR A 91 7.66 3.15 -1.06
C TYR A 91 6.57 2.27 -1.69
N ILE A 92 5.40 2.82 -1.99
CA ILE A 92 4.32 2.10 -2.70
C ILE A 92 4.77 1.70 -4.12
N LYS A 93 5.45 2.60 -4.84
CA LYS A 93 6.03 2.30 -6.17
C LYS A 93 7.11 1.23 -6.09
N GLU A 94 7.93 1.22 -5.04
CA GLU A 94 8.93 0.18 -4.82
C GLU A 94 8.28 -1.18 -4.56
N ILE A 95 7.25 -1.24 -3.70
CA ILE A 95 6.45 -2.46 -3.47
C ILE A 95 5.92 -3.02 -4.79
N TYR A 96 5.34 -2.17 -5.64
CA TYR A 96 4.85 -2.58 -6.96
C TYR A 96 5.97 -3.11 -7.85
N THR A 97 7.10 -2.42 -7.90
CA THR A 97 8.27 -2.83 -8.70
C THR A 97 8.77 -4.21 -8.27
N LEU A 98 8.89 -4.46 -6.96
CA LEU A 98 9.29 -5.76 -6.42
C LEU A 98 8.28 -6.85 -6.77
N THR A 99 6.99 -6.56 -6.66
CA THR A 99 5.91 -7.50 -6.98
C THR A 99 5.98 -7.91 -8.46
N CYS A 100 6.15 -6.96 -9.38
CA CYS A 100 6.27 -7.26 -10.81
C CYS A 100 7.52 -8.09 -11.15
N GLN A 101 8.64 -7.90 -10.44
CA GLN A 101 9.85 -8.69 -10.64
C GLN A 101 9.63 -10.17 -10.26
N VAL A 102 8.94 -10.44 -9.16
CA VAL A 102 8.60 -11.80 -8.73
C VAL A 102 7.63 -12.47 -9.73
N GLN A 103 6.63 -11.74 -10.22
CA GLN A 103 5.66 -12.25 -11.21
C GLN A 103 6.30 -12.53 -12.58
N SER A 104 7.15 -11.63 -13.06
CA SER A 104 7.87 -11.84 -14.33
C SER A 104 8.79 -13.06 -14.28
N SER A 105 9.25 -13.41 -13.07
CA SER A 105 10.09 -14.58 -12.82
C SER A 105 9.29 -15.89 -12.75
N SER A 106 7.99 -15.85 -12.39
CA SER A 106 7.12 -17.04 -12.38
C SER A 106 6.60 -17.44 -13.76
N ASP A 107 6.46 -16.48 -14.69
CA ASP A 107 5.88 -16.72 -16.02
C ASP A 107 6.91 -17.18 -17.07
N ALA A 108 8.17 -17.36 -16.68
CA ALA A 108 9.22 -17.86 -17.56
C ALA A 108 9.01 -19.37 -17.85
N PHE A 109 8.23 -19.67 -18.89
CA PHE A 109 8.06 -21.02 -19.43
C PHE A 109 9.42 -21.59 -19.88
N ILE A 110 9.88 -22.68 -19.23
CA ILE A 110 11.04 -23.46 -19.68
C ILE A 110 10.52 -24.73 -20.39
N PRO A 111 10.65 -24.83 -21.73
CA PRO A 111 10.21 -26.02 -22.46
C PRO A 111 11.07 -27.23 -22.07
N GLY A 112 10.43 -28.32 -21.62
CA GLY A 112 11.08 -29.62 -21.36
C GLY A 112 11.48 -29.89 -19.91
N TYR A 113 11.10 -29.05 -18.94
CA TYR A 113 11.33 -29.29 -17.52
C TYR A 113 10.02 -29.69 -16.80
N GLU A 114 9.87 -30.99 -16.50
CA GLU A 114 8.80 -31.51 -15.63
C GLU A 114 9.27 -31.48 -14.17
N GLY A 115 9.35 -30.29 -13.60
CA GLY A 115 9.66 -30.06 -12.20
C GLY A 115 9.06 -28.73 -11.76
N ILE A 116 8.70 -28.59 -10.50
CA ILE A 116 8.29 -27.30 -9.93
C ILE A 116 9.47 -26.37 -10.17
N ALA A 117 9.33 -25.38 -11.05
CA ALA A 117 10.37 -24.38 -11.23
C ALA A 117 10.61 -23.74 -9.85
N GLU A 118 11.78 -23.95 -9.26
CA GLU A 118 12.23 -23.09 -8.16
C GLU A 118 12.29 -21.68 -8.77
N GLN A 119 11.28 -20.87 -8.45
CA GLN A 119 11.24 -19.47 -8.85
C GLN A 119 12.58 -18.84 -8.45
N PRO A 120 13.15 -17.93 -9.26
CA PRO A 120 14.04 -16.93 -8.70
C PRO A 120 13.17 -16.04 -7.79
N GLU A 121 12.89 -16.51 -6.58
CA GLU A 121 12.42 -15.66 -5.50
C GLU A 121 13.53 -14.63 -5.30
N LEU A 122 13.19 -13.34 -5.37
CA LEU A 122 14.07 -12.32 -4.79
C LEU A 122 14.30 -12.78 -3.34
N PRO A 123 15.55 -13.11 -2.95
CA PRO A 123 15.80 -13.95 -1.77
C PRO A 123 15.36 -13.31 -0.45
N ASP A 124 15.04 -12.01 -0.48
CA ASP A 124 14.56 -11.21 0.63
C ASP A 124 13.26 -10.46 0.31
N TYR A 125 12.46 -10.91 -0.67
CA TYR A 125 11.23 -10.24 -1.11
C TYR A 125 10.30 -9.90 0.06
N GLU A 126 9.89 -10.91 0.82
CA GLU A 126 8.97 -10.75 1.96
C GLU A 126 9.56 -9.79 3.01
N PHE A 127 10.87 -9.87 3.21
CA PHE A 127 11.58 -9.02 4.15
C PHE A 127 11.58 -7.55 3.69
N ARG A 128 11.84 -7.30 2.41
CA ARG A 128 11.80 -5.95 1.82
C ARG A 128 10.40 -5.36 1.83
N ILE A 129 9.38 -6.14 1.48
CA ILE A 129 7.98 -5.72 1.58
C ILE A 129 7.65 -5.34 3.03
N HIS A 130 8.02 -6.18 4.00
CA HIS A 130 7.78 -5.90 5.41
C HIS A 130 8.47 -4.61 5.87
N LEU A 131 9.73 -4.36 5.48
CA LEU A 131 10.44 -3.11 5.80
C LEU A 131 9.75 -1.89 5.19
N LEU A 132 9.35 -1.93 3.93
CA LEU A 132 8.65 -0.84 3.25
C LEU A 132 7.30 -0.54 3.91
N LEU A 133 6.53 -1.57 4.26
CA LEU A 133 5.27 -1.41 5.00
C LEU A 133 5.50 -0.79 6.38
N CYS A 134 6.58 -1.16 7.08
CA CYS A 134 6.94 -0.55 8.36
C CYS A 134 7.32 0.92 8.22
N GLU A 135 8.07 1.30 7.17
CA GLU A 135 8.41 2.70 6.91
C GLU A 135 7.17 3.53 6.59
N ILE A 136 6.27 3.02 5.74
CA ILE A 136 4.97 3.66 5.46
C ILE A 136 4.19 3.87 6.76
N TRP A 137 4.05 2.83 7.58
CA TRP A 137 3.31 2.91 8.85
C TRP A 137 3.94 3.90 9.81
N HIS A 138 5.27 3.94 9.91
CA HIS A 138 5.99 4.86 10.76
C HIS A 138 5.73 6.33 10.36
N ARG A 139 5.73 6.65 9.07
CA ARG A 139 5.39 8.00 8.58
C ARG A 139 3.94 8.38 8.90
N LEU A 140 3.00 7.46 8.72
CA LEU A 140 1.60 7.68 9.11
C LEU A 140 1.47 7.92 10.62
N TYR A 141 2.14 7.12 11.44
CA TYR A 141 2.13 7.30 12.90
C TYR A 141 2.68 8.67 13.33
N LEU A 142 3.81 9.10 12.77
CA LEU A 142 4.37 10.42 13.07
C LEU A 142 3.50 11.59 12.61
N HIS A 143 2.60 11.38 11.64
CA HIS A 143 1.62 12.39 11.23
C HIS A 143 0.47 12.56 12.23
N TYR A 144 0.03 11.47 12.87
CA TYR A 144 -1.14 11.45 13.75
C TYR A 144 -0.83 11.69 15.24
N VAL A 145 0.46 11.76 15.62
CA VAL A 145 0.94 12.03 16.99
C VAL A 145 1.28 13.50 17.21
#